data_AF-A0A2S8G486-F1
#
_entry.id   AF-A0A2S8G486-F1
#
_cell.length_a   1.000
_cell.length_b   1.000
_cell.length_c   1.000
_cell.angle_alpha   90.00
_cell.angle_beta   90.00
_cell.angle_gamma   90.00
#
_symmetry.space_group_name_H-M   'P 1'
#
loop_
_entity.id
_entity.type
_entity.pdbx_description
1 polymer ?
#
loop_
_entity_poly.entity_id
_entity_poly.type
_entity_poly.pdbx_seq_one_letter_code
_entity_poly.pdbx_strand_id
1 'polypeptide(L)'
;MNGGEFVFIVIGVSIAASILFRLLADSMDRERVRKYVTRTGGELLETHWAPFGPGWFGEKSDRIYRVRFRDRAGCIHKAHVKTSLMTGVYMTNDTIVSCPQAKSEPPRPKHLDTPAQQETVEQEKARLRKRLAELEQMD
;
A
#
# COMPACT_ATOMS: atom_id res chain seq x y z
N MET A 1 -6.56 25.83 -50.26
CA MET A 1 -6.03 25.36 -48.97
C MET A 1 -4.53 25.31 -49.11
N ASN A 2 -3.83 26.25 -48.50
CA ASN A 2 -2.37 26.36 -48.64
C ASN A 2 -1.70 25.25 -47.81
N GLY A 3 -0.51 24.78 -48.23
CA GLY A 3 0.20 23.71 -47.53
C GLY A 3 0.38 23.98 -46.02
N GLY A 4 0.52 25.25 -45.62
CA GLY A 4 0.57 25.64 -44.20
C GLY A 4 -0.73 25.41 -43.43
N GLU A 5 -1.90 25.70 -44.03
CA GLU A 5 -3.20 25.48 -43.38
C GLU A 5 -3.48 24.00 -43.14
N PHE A 6 -3.10 23.15 -44.10
CA PHE A 6 -3.21 21.70 -43.94
C PHE A 6 -2.33 21.18 -42.80
N VAL A 7 -1.11 21.71 -42.65
CA VAL A 7 -0.21 21.35 -41.55
C VAL A 7 -0.81 21.73 -40.19
N PHE A 8 -1.39 22.92 -40.03
CA PHE A 8 -2.04 23.31 -38.77
C PHE A 8 -3.23 22.43 -38.42
N ILE A 9 -4.04 22.04 -39.41
CA ILE A 9 -5.16 21.12 -39.22
C ILE A 9 -4.65 19.74 -38.77
N VAL A 10 -3.62 19.20 -39.43
CA VAL A 10 -3.03 17.90 -39.07
C VAL A 10 -2.44 17.93 -37.66
N ILE A 11 -1.71 18.99 -37.30
CA ILE A 11 -1.15 19.16 -35.95
C ILE A 11 -2.28 19.23 -34.92
N GLY A 12 -3.30 20.05 -35.15
CA GLY A 12 -4.45 20.19 -34.25
C GLY A 12 -5.18 18.87 -34.03
N VAL A 13 -5.45 18.12 -35.11
CA VAL A 13 -6.06 16.79 -35.04
C VAL A 13 -5.15 15.80 -34.30
N SER A 14 -3.84 15.82 -34.54
CA SER A 14 -2.90 14.93 -33.84
C SER A 14 -2.86 15.17 -32.33
N ILE A 15 -2.91 16.44 -31.91
CA ILE A 15 -2.94 16.83 -30.50
C ILE A 15 -4.26 16.36 -29.88
N ALA A 16 -5.39 16.64 -30.54
CA ALA A 16 -6.70 16.22 -30.08
C ALA A 16 -6.80 14.68 -29.97
N ALA A 17 -6.30 13.95 -30.97
CA ALA A 17 -6.25 12.50 -30.97
C ALA A 17 -5.36 11.97 -29.84
N SER A 18 -4.21 12.59 -29.58
CA SER A 18 -3.29 12.20 -28.51
C SER A 18 -3.91 12.39 -27.12
N ILE A 19 -4.62 13.51 -26.91
CA ILE A 19 -5.36 13.77 -25.67
C ILE A 19 -6.47 12.73 -25.49
N LEU A 20 -7.23 12.45 -26.56
CA LEU A 20 -8.30 11.45 -26.52
C LEU A 20 -7.75 10.06 -26.18
N PHE A 21 -6.67 9.64 -26.84
CA PHE A 21 -6.02 8.35 -26.57
C PHE A 21 -5.54 8.26 -25.13
N ARG A 22 -5.02 9.36 -24.58
CA ARG A 22 -4.55 9.42 -23.19
C ARG A 22 -5.69 9.27 -22.19
N LEU A 23 -6.83 9.93 -22.42
CA LEU A 23 -8.02 9.81 -21.59
C LEU A 23 -8.62 8.39 -21.64
N LEU A 24 -8.69 7.80 -22.84
CA LEU A 24 -9.18 6.43 -23.01
C LEU A 24 -8.25 5.42 -22.32
N ALA A 25 -6.94 5.59 -22.45
CA ALA A 25 -6.01 4.66 -21.86
C ALA A 25 -6.00 4.77 -20.33
N ASP A 26 -6.18 5.97 -19.77
CA ASP A 26 -6.31 6.15 -18.31
C ASP A 26 -7.59 5.51 -17.75
N SER A 27 -8.72 5.60 -18.47
CA SER A 27 -9.97 4.97 -18.04
C SER A 27 -9.88 3.44 -18.04
N MET A 28 -9.22 2.87 -19.05
CA MET A 28 -8.97 1.42 -19.12
C MET A 28 -8.07 0.93 -17.98
N ASP A 29 -7.01 1.67 -17.66
CA ASP A 29 -6.11 1.33 -16.56
C ASP A 29 -6.83 1.40 -15.21
N ARG A 30 -7.63 2.45 -14.98
CA ARG A 30 -8.43 2.58 -13.75
C ARG A 30 -9.39 1.41 -13.56
N GLU A 31 -10.03 0.95 -14.63
CA GLU A 31 -10.94 -0.19 -14.56
C GLU A 31 -10.20 -1.51 -14.29
N ARG A 32 -9.01 -1.71 -14.86
CA ARG A 32 -8.15 -2.88 -14.55
C ARG A 32 -7.74 -2.91 -13.08
N VAL A 33 -7.30 -1.76 -12.55
CA VAL A 33 -6.94 -1.61 -11.14
C VAL A 33 -8.14 -1.89 -10.24
N ARG A 34 -9.31 -1.30 -10.56
CA ARG A 34 -10.56 -1.52 -9.82
C ARG A 34 -10.90 -3.01 -9.77
N LYS A 35 -10.94 -3.68 -10.94
CA LYS A 35 -11.24 -5.12 -11.02
C LYS A 35 -10.27 -5.95 -10.19
N TYR A 36 -8.98 -5.61 -10.21
CA TYR A 36 -7.97 -6.30 -9.40
C TYR A 36 -8.26 -6.16 -7.90
N VAL A 37 -8.47 -4.93 -7.41
CA VAL A 37 -8.76 -4.63 -6.00
C VAL A 37 -10.07 -5.29 -5.55
N THR A 38 -11.12 -5.20 -6.35
CA THR A 38 -12.42 -5.83 -6.06
C THR A 38 -12.31 -7.35 -6.02
N ARG A 39 -11.53 -7.97 -6.90
CA ARG A 39 -11.27 -9.42 -6.88
C ARG A 39 -10.54 -9.85 -5.61
N THR A 40 -9.61 -9.04 -5.10
CA THR A 40 -8.94 -9.26 -3.82
C THR A 40 -9.87 -9.02 -2.61
N GLY A 41 -11.08 -8.49 -2.85
CA GLY A 41 -12.09 -8.23 -1.83
C GLY A 41 -11.99 -6.86 -1.19
N GLY A 42 -11.25 -5.92 -1.80
CA GLY A 42 -11.19 -4.53 -1.37
C GLY A 42 -12.05 -3.60 -2.24
N GLU A 43 -12.17 -2.35 -1.79
CA GLU A 43 -12.85 -1.27 -2.49
C GLU A 43 -11.83 -0.20 -2.90
N LEU A 44 -11.73 0.11 -4.20
CA LEU A 44 -10.83 1.14 -4.70
C LEU A 44 -11.38 2.53 -4.36
N LEU A 45 -10.66 3.31 -3.55
CA LEU A 45 -11.03 4.67 -3.16
C LEU A 45 -10.49 5.70 -4.15
N GLU A 46 -9.18 5.67 -4.40
CA GLU A 46 -8.48 6.66 -5.23
C GLU A 46 -7.44 6.00 -6.11
N THR A 47 -7.18 6.62 -7.27
CA THR A 47 -6.15 6.19 -8.21
C THR A 47 -5.54 7.43 -8.84
N HIS A 48 -4.23 7.57 -8.70
CA HIS A 48 -3.45 8.66 -9.27
C HIS A 48 -2.33 8.11 -10.12
N TRP A 49 -2.18 8.62 -11.32
CA TRP A 49 -1.05 8.28 -12.18
C TRP A 49 0.26 8.82 -11.59
N ALA A 50 1.27 7.96 -11.50
CA ALA A 50 2.56 8.24 -10.89
C ALA A 50 3.69 7.83 -11.88
N PRO A 51 4.01 8.67 -12.89
CA PRO A 51 4.92 8.32 -13.98
C PRO A 51 6.34 7.95 -13.54
N PHE A 52 6.75 8.33 -12.32
CA PHE A 52 8.06 8.04 -11.74
C PHE A 52 7.94 7.22 -10.44
N GLY A 53 6.95 6.33 -10.37
CA GLY A 53 6.81 5.43 -9.23
C GLY A 53 7.99 4.45 -9.10
N PRO A 54 8.14 3.79 -7.94
CA PRO A 54 9.18 2.78 -7.72
C PRO A 54 9.07 1.67 -8.78
N GLY A 55 10.17 1.40 -9.50
CA GLY A 55 10.21 0.41 -10.58
C GLY A 55 9.98 0.95 -12.00
N TRP A 56 10.03 2.27 -12.21
CA TRP A 56 9.85 2.90 -13.54
C TRP A 56 11.03 2.69 -14.52
N PHE A 57 12.21 2.30 -14.02
CA PHE A 57 13.42 2.16 -14.83
C PHE A 57 13.54 0.71 -15.35
N GLY A 58 13.10 0.44 -16.58
CA GLY A 58 13.41 -0.84 -17.26
C GLY A 58 12.42 -1.37 -18.29
N GLU A 59 11.13 -0.99 -18.24
CA GLU A 59 10.11 -1.52 -19.16
C GLU A 59 9.37 -0.38 -19.89
N LYS A 60 9.45 -0.37 -21.22
CA LYS A 60 9.00 0.73 -22.12
C LYS A 60 7.50 1.03 -22.10
N SER A 61 6.68 0.25 -21.40
CA SER A 61 5.21 0.32 -21.49
C SER A 61 4.49 0.22 -20.16
N ASP A 62 5.21 0.24 -19.04
CA ASP A 62 4.58 0.07 -17.73
C ASP A 62 4.12 1.40 -17.14
N ARG A 63 2.82 1.46 -16.82
CA ARG A 63 2.21 2.62 -16.19
C ARG A 63 2.10 2.35 -14.71
N ILE A 64 2.65 3.26 -13.92
CA ILE A 64 2.61 3.15 -12.47
C ILE A 64 1.53 4.08 -11.95
N TYR A 65 0.67 3.53 -11.12
CA TYR A 65 -0.42 4.22 -10.45
C TYR A 65 -0.21 4.12 -8.96
N ARG A 66 -0.47 5.19 -8.23
CA ARG A 66 -0.63 5.17 -6.78
C ARG A 66 -2.11 4.97 -6.48
N VAL A 67 -2.42 3.93 -5.73
CA VAL A 67 -3.80 3.58 -5.40
C VAL A 67 -4.02 3.65 -3.90
N ARG A 68 -5.25 4.01 -3.53
CA ARG A 68 -5.75 3.83 -2.18
C ARG A 68 -6.97 2.94 -2.24
N PHE A 69 -7.00 1.91 -1.41
CA PHE A 69 -8.11 0.99 -1.35
C PHE A 69 -8.44 0.65 0.09
N ARG A 70 -9.69 0.29 0.33
CA ARG A 70 -10.16 -0.23 1.60
C ARG A 70 -10.17 -1.75 1.53
N ASP A 71 -9.64 -2.43 2.53
CA ASP A 71 -9.71 -3.89 2.63
C ASP A 71 -11.03 -4.36 3.29
N ARG A 72 -11.19 -5.67 3.47
CA ARG A 72 -12.37 -6.23 4.16
C ARG A 72 -12.43 -5.88 5.66
N ALA A 73 -11.29 -5.60 6.28
CA ALA A 73 -11.22 -5.17 7.68
C ALA A 73 -11.55 -3.68 7.85
N GLY A 74 -11.80 -2.97 6.74
CA GLY A 74 -12.06 -1.53 6.72
C GLY A 74 -10.80 -0.68 6.74
N CYS A 75 -9.62 -1.29 6.78
CA CYS A 75 -8.33 -0.60 6.72
C CYS A 75 -8.11 0.03 5.35
N ILE A 76 -7.57 1.25 5.36
CA ILE A 76 -7.19 2.01 4.18
C ILE A 76 -5.72 1.74 3.91
N HIS A 77 -5.46 1.14 2.77
CA HIS A 77 -4.14 0.83 2.24
C HIS A 77 -3.74 1.85 1.18
N LYS A 78 -2.44 2.08 1.08
CA LYS A 78 -1.82 2.86 0.01
C LYS A 78 -0.75 2.00 -0.62
N ALA A 79 -0.85 1.79 -1.93
CA ALA A 79 0.07 0.96 -2.68
C ALA A 79 0.42 1.60 -4.02
N HIS A 80 1.49 1.12 -4.65
CA HIS A 80 1.79 1.39 -6.04
C HIS A 80 1.37 0.18 -6.88
N VAL A 81 0.65 0.44 -7.95
CA VAL A 81 0.18 -0.55 -8.90
C VAL A 81 0.86 -0.31 -10.23
N LYS A 82 1.47 -1.36 -10.76
CA LYS A 82 2.08 -1.37 -12.08
C LYS A 82 1.12 -2.08 -13.03
N THR A 83 0.65 -1.39 -14.07
CA THR A 83 -0.14 -1.99 -15.15
C THR A 83 0.75 -2.22 -16.36
N SER A 84 0.80 -3.48 -16.81
CA SER A 84 1.46 -3.87 -18.05
C SER A 84 0.45 -4.53 -18.99
N LEU A 85 0.56 -4.25 -20.29
CA LEU A 85 -0.35 -4.82 -21.29
C LEU A 85 -0.21 -6.34 -21.45
N MET A 86 0.95 -6.92 -21.10
CA MET A 86 1.22 -8.37 -21.22
C MET A 86 1.26 -9.14 -19.89
N THR A 87 1.75 -8.55 -18.80
CA THR A 87 2.03 -9.28 -17.54
C THR A 87 0.99 -9.06 -16.43
N GLY A 88 0.03 -8.15 -16.63
CA GLY A 88 -1.09 -7.94 -15.71
C GLY A 88 -0.88 -6.78 -14.73
N VAL A 89 -1.37 -6.95 -13.50
CA VAL A 89 -1.42 -5.90 -12.47
C VAL A 89 -0.60 -6.37 -11.26
N TYR A 90 0.46 -5.63 -10.93
CA TYR A 90 1.32 -5.92 -9.78
C TYR A 90 1.21 -4.82 -8.73
N MET A 91 1.05 -5.20 -7.47
CA MET A 91 1.10 -4.28 -6.33
C MET A 91 2.46 -4.33 -5.65
N THR A 92 2.95 -3.16 -5.23
CA THR A 92 4.19 -3.00 -4.50
C THR A 92 4.05 -1.85 -3.50
N ASN A 93 4.81 -1.92 -2.40
CA ASN A 93 4.78 -0.96 -1.31
C ASN A 93 3.37 -0.78 -0.73
N ASP A 94 2.71 -1.89 -0.37
CA ASP A 94 1.45 -1.82 0.36
C ASP A 94 1.72 -1.34 1.79
N THR A 95 1.17 -0.19 2.15
CA THR A 95 1.27 0.41 3.48
C THR A 95 -0.12 0.75 3.99
N ILE A 96 -0.43 0.27 5.20
CA ILE A 96 -1.67 0.60 5.89
C ILE A 96 -1.57 2.05 6.37
N VAL A 97 -2.44 2.93 5.84
CA VAL A 97 -2.49 4.35 6.21
C VAL A 97 -3.38 4.56 7.41
N SER A 98 -4.49 3.84 7.50
CA SER A 98 -5.47 4.00 8.57
C SER A 98 -6.33 2.76 8.67
N CYS A 99 -6.28 2.06 9.80
CA CYS A 99 -7.35 1.13 10.15
C CYS A 99 -8.41 1.88 10.96
N PRO A 100 -9.71 1.66 10.71
CA PRO A 100 -10.71 1.98 11.71
C PRO A 100 -10.27 1.23 12.96
N GLN A 101 -9.93 1.97 14.01
CA GLN A 101 -9.45 1.36 15.24
C GLN A 101 -10.47 0.31 15.67
N ALA A 102 -10.11 -0.98 15.58
CA ALA A 102 -10.49 -1.86 16.66
C ALA A 102 -9.91 -1.17 17.88
N LYS A 103 -10.79 -0.50 18.67
CA LYS A 103 -10.48 0.18 19.93
C LYS A 103 -9.14 -0.30 20.47
N SER A 104 -8.10 0.49 20.23
CA SER A 104 -6.75 0.11 20.62
C SER A 104 -6.73 -0.09 22.12
N GLU A 105 -6.22 -1.25 22.51
CA GLU A 105 -6.02 -1.80 23.85
C GLU A 105 -7.28 -2.30 24.60
N PRO A 106 -7.37 -3.61 24.95
CA PRO A 106 -8.06 -3.93 26.21
C PRO A 106 -7.39 -3.07 27.30
N PRO A 107 -8.16 -2.46 28.22
CA PRO A 107 -7.55 -1.69 29.30
C PRO A 107 -6.44 -2.55 29.90
N ARG A 108 -5.21 -2.02 29.90
CA ARG A 108 -4.09 -2.60 30.65
C ARG A 108 -4.69 -3.08 31.97
N PRO A 109 -4.63 -4.38 32.31
CA PRO A 109 -5.31 -4.85 33.50
C PRO A 109 -4.73 -4.06 34.66
N LYS A 110 -5.57 -3.21 35.29
CA LYS A 110 -5.19 -2.29 36.38
C LYS A 110 -4.45 -2.98 37.53
N HIS A 111 -4.43 -4.31 37.56
CA HIS A 111 -3.65 -5.12 38.49
C HIS A 111 -2.12 -4.94 38.32
N LEU A 112 -1.63 -4.54 37.13
CA LEU A 112 -0.19 -4.28 36.89
C LEU A 112 0.31 -2.98 37.53
N ASP A 113 -0.60 -2.09 37.92
CA ASP A 113 -0.30 -0.86 38.65
C ASP A 113 -0.34 -1.08 40.18
N THR A 114 -0.58 -2.32 40.64
CA THR A 114 -0.55 -2.65 42.07
C THR A 114 0.89 -2.87 42.51
N PRO A 115 1.48 -2.03 43.40
CA PRO A 115 2.86 -2.20 43.85
C PRO A 115 3.12 -3.58 44.50
N ALA A 116 2.08 -4.19 45.07
CA ALA A 116 2.15 -5.51 45.69
C ALA A 116 2.53 -6.64 44.71
N GLN A 117 2.28 -6.52 43.41
CA GLN A 117 2.57 -7.58 42.45
C GLN A 117 3.92 -7.40 41.74
N GLN A 118 4.41 -6.15 41.68
CA GLN A 118 5.75 -5.85 41.20
C GLN A 118 6.82 -6.39 42.16
N GLU A 119 6.59 -6.31 43.47
CA GLU A 119 7.50 -6.91 44.47
C GLU A 119 7.63 -8.43 44.30
N THR A 120 6.52 -9.14 44.04
CA THR A 120 6.52 -10.60 43.85
C THR A 120 7.30 -11.03 42.59
N VAL A 121 7.16 -10.29 41.49
CA VAL A 121 7.84 -10.62 40.23
C VAL A 121 9.35 -10.38 40.31
N GLU A 122 9.78 -9.30 40.97
CA GLU A 122 11.22 -9.04 41.18
C GLU A 122 11.85 -10.04 42.15
N GLN A 123 11.11 -10.48 43.18
CA GLN A 123 11.54 -11.56 44.07
C GLN A 123 11.69 -12.90 43.32
N GLU A 124 10.75 -13.25 42.44
CA GLU A 124 10.87 -14.46 41.63
C GLU A 124 12.05 -14.39 40.65
N LYS A 125 12.30 -13.24 40.01
CA LYS A 125 13.49 -13.04 39.17
C LYS A 125 14.78 -13.24 39.94
N ALA A 126 14.88 -12.68 41.15
CA ALA A 126 16.07 -12.84 41.99
C ALA A 126 16.29 -14.31 42.39
N ARG A 127 15.22 -15.03 42.71
CA ARG A 127 15.27 -16.46 43.04
C ARG A 127 15.69 -17.31 41.83
N LEU A 128 15.13 -17.04 40.66
CA LEU A 128 15.44 -17.74 39.42
C LEU A 128 16.89 -17.49 38.98
N ARG A 129 17.39 -16.26 39.14
CA ARG A 129 18.81 -15.94 38.88
C ARG A 129 19.77 -16.68 39.80
N LYS A 130 19.43 -16.83 41.09
CA LYS A 130 20.24 -17.64 42.01
C LYS A 130 20.30 -19.11 41.60
N ARG A 131 19.15 -19.69 41.22
CA ARG A 131 19.09 -21.08 40.73
C ARG A 131 19.89 -21.29 39.44
N LEU A 132 19.85 -20.32 38.53
CA LEU A 132 20.65 -20.37 37.31
C LEU A 132 22.15 -20.35 37.60
N ALA A 133 22.60 -19.47 38.50
CA ALA A 133 24.02 -19.40 38.90
C ALA A 133 24.49 -20.67 39.64
N GLU A 134 23.60 -21.32 40.39
CA GLU A 134 23.89 -22.58 41.07
C GLU A 134 23.99 -23.74 40.08
N LEU A 135 23.10 -23.79 39.08
CA LEU A 135 23.16 -24.78 38.01
C LEU A 135 24.39 -24.60 37.10
N GLU A 136 24.76 -23.35 36.81
CA GLU A 136 25.97 -23.02 36.01
C GLU A 136 27.28 -23.36 36.74
N GLN A 137 27.25 -23.53 38.08
CA GLN A 137 28.39 -24.02 38.87
C GLN A 137 28.41 -25.54 39.04
N MET A 138 27.36 -26.25 38.61
CA MET A 138 27.25 -27.71 38.66
C MET A 138 27.64 -28.40 37.34
N ASP A 139 27.92 -27.62 36.29
CA ASP A 139 28.57 -28.03 35.03
C ASP A 139 30.08 -27.71 35.07
#